data_AF-A0A535NM27-F1
#
_entry.id   AF-A0A535NM27-F1
#
_cell.length_a   1.000
_cell.length_b   1.000
_cell.length_c   1.000
_cell.angle_alpha   90.00
_cell.angle_beta   90.00
_cell.angle_gamma   90.00
#
_symmetry.space_group_name_H-M   'P 1'
#
loop_
_entity.id
_entity.type
_entity.pdbx_description
1 polymer ?
#
loop_
_entity_poly.entity_id
_entity_poly.type
_entity_poly.pdbx_seq_one_letter_code
_entity_poly.pdbx_strand_id
1 'polypeptide(L)'
;MIIEPGWNRFRTLSSLKACEIVTRLTRRHGGFAIPSQHATNRCASLRSCMPEIEACVLPPGSFMQTAMFWRTRRRARGQTMTEFALVVPVLLLLIMGVLDGALLMFSVGTARFAAAEGSRVASTLGNAATTDTQVVQLIRDNVSTTRLFTVTEVDVYKLNQDGNGNLTPDPTYFNRYALDGTPMTSPVPWPPAQRNVGNGTSDFIGITVNYTYTWKAGFFAPLGPIRTTAVSYVRLEPQSY
;
A
#
# COMPACT_ATOMS: atom_id res chain seq x y z
N MET A 1 36.27 12.84 51.67
CA MET A 1 36.46 11.40 51.39
C MET A 1 35.42 11.05 50.33
N ILE A 2 35.66 11.33 49.04
CA ILE A 2 36.37 10.48 48.04
C ILE A 2 35.54 9.18 47.88
N ILE A 3 34.86 8.85 46.76
CA ILE A 3 35.36 8.70 45.36
C ILE A 3 34.28 9.03 44.30
N GLU A 4 34.75 9.61 43.19
CA GLU A 4 34.08 10.09 41.98
C GLU A 4 33.41 9.04 41.06
N PRO A 5 32.55 9.49 40.11
CA PRO A 5 32.22 8.79 38.87
C PRO A 5 33.26 9.10 37.78
N GLY A 6 33.69 8.09 37.01
CA GLY A 6 34.59 8.34 35.89
C GLY A 6 34.78 7.16 34.95
N TRP A 7 34.37 7.34 33.68
CA TRP A 7 35.36 7.27 32.62
C TRP A 7 35.04 8.26 31.49
N ASN A 8 36.09 8.98 31.13
CA ASN A 8 36.14 10.15 30.28
C ASN A 8 37.10 9.82 29.13
N ARG A 9 36.76 10.31 27.94
CA ARG A 9 37.65 10.76 26.84
C ARG A 9 38.50 9.73 26.06
N PHE A 10 38.26 9.74 24.76
CA PHE A 10 39.30 10.15 23.80
C PHE A 10 38.82 11.34 22.95
N ARG A 11 39.59 12.43 23.00
CA ARG A 11 39.57 13.55 22.03
C ARG A 11 40.43 13.15 20.82
N THR A 12 40.10 13.65 19.63
CA THR A 12 40.88 14.61 18.79
C THR A 12 40.22 14.70 17.40
N LEU A 13 39.62 15.85 17.05
CA LEU A 13 40.16 16.94 16.21
C LEU A 13 40.17 16.66 14.70
N SER A 14 39.24 17.30 13.98
CA SER A 14 39.46 18.03 12.70
C SER A 14 38.08 18.45 12.17
N SER A 15 37.61 19.66 12.48
CA SER A 15 37.68 20.82 11.58
C SER A 15 37.05 20.56 10.22
N LEU A 16 35.88 21.14 9.95
CA LEU A 16 35.58 21.83 8.69
C LEU A 16 34.23 22.58 8.78
N LYS A 17 34.39 23.90 8.93
CA LYS A 17 33.57 25.02 8.40
C LYS A 17 32.04 24.88 8.34
N ALA A 18 31.41 25.67 9.22
CA ALA A 18 30.09 26.25 9.00
C ALA A 18 30.06 27.06 7.69
N CYS A 19 29.00 26.88 6.90
CA CYS A 19 28.52 27.86 5.94
C CYS A 19 27.07 28.14 6.28
N GLU A 20 26.87 29.29 6.92
CA GLU A 20 25.58 29.89 7.28
C GLU A 20 24.78 30.17 6.00
N ILE A 21 23.57 29.61 5.92
CA ILE A 21 22.58 29.96 4.90
C ILE A 21 21.84 31.20 5.42
N VAL A 22 22.32 32.38 5.03
CA VAL A 22 21.63 33.65 5.25
C VAL A 22 20.59 33.83 4.15
N THR A 23 19.33 33.53 4.45
CA THR A 23 18.19 33.89 3.61
C THR A 23 17.89 35.39 3.75
N ARG A 24 18.37 36.19 2.78
CA ARG A 24 17.98 37.60 2.63
C ARG A 24 16.76 37.70 1.72
N LEU A 25 15.63 38.13 2.29
CA LEU A 25 14.48 38.62 1.55
C LEU A 25 14.73 40.07 1.11
N THR A 26 14.83 40.31 -0.20
CA THR A 26 14.70 41.66 -0.76
C THR A 26 13.76 41.66 -1.96
N ARG A 27 12.57 42.19 -1.69
CA ARG A 27 11.55 42.69 -2.61
C ARG A 27 12.12 43.78 -3.53
N ARG A 28 11.88 43.72 -4.85
CA ARG A 28 11.75 44.92 -5.70
C ARG A 28 10.99 44.65 -7.00
N HIS A 29 10.08 45.59 -7.29
CA HIS A 29 9.25 45.71 -8.48
C HIS A 29 10.04 46.15 -9.71
N GLY A 30 9.52 45.78 -10.89
CA GLY A 30 9.45 46.64 -12.08
C GLY A 30 10.58 46.50 -13.09
N GLY A 31 10.23 46.33 -14.37
CA GLY A 31 11.11 46.71 -15.49
C GLY A 31 11.43 45.60 -16.50
N PHE A 32 10.60 45.56 -17.53
CA PHE A 32 10.85 45.16 -18.93
C PHE A 32 12.32 45.03 -19.39
N ALA A 33 12.70 43.89 -20.00
CA ALA A 33 13.61 43.80 -21.14
C ALA A 33 13.69 42.35 -21.69
N ILE A 34 13.22 42.17 -22.94
CA ILE A 34 13.55 41.02 -23.78
C ILE A 34 14.86 41.37 -24.53
N PRO A 35 15.84 40.47 -24.58
CA PRO A 35 16.50 40.27 -25.86
C PRO A 35 16.71 38.79 -26.21
N SER A 36 16.39 38.51 -27.46
CA SER A 36 16.68 37.30 -28.22
C SER A 36 18.19 37.04 -28.30
N GLN A 37 18.61 35.80 -28.03
CA GLN A 37 19.96 35.36 -28.34
C GLN A 37 19.96 34.63 -29.68
N HIS A 38 20.29 35.38 -30.73
CA HIS A 38 20.90 34.86 -31.94
C HIS A 38 22.36 34.50 -31.62
N ALA A 39 22.67 33.21 -31.51
CA ALA A 39 24.04 32.74 -31.44
C ALA A 39 24.63 32.64 -32.86
N THR A 40 25.34 33.70 -33.28
CA THR A 40 26.22 33.70 -34.44
C THR A 40 27.60 33.21 -34.02
N ASN A 41 27.91 31.94 -34.26
CA ASN A 41 29.28 31.44 -34.14
C ASN A 41 30.06 31.77 -35.42
N ARG A 42 31.00 32.71 -35.30
CA ARG A 42 32.00 33.02 -36.33
C ARG A 42 33.41 32.88 -35.71
N CYS A 43 34.29 32.24 -36.49
CA CYS A 43 35.75 32.26 -36.44
C CYS A 43 36.49 31.64 -35.24
N ALA A 44 37.21 30.55 -35.53
CA ALA A 44 38.63 30.46 -35.19
C ALA A 44 39.36 29.73 -36.32
N SER A 45 40.13 30.50 -37.10
CA SER A 45 41.09 29.98 -38.06
C SER A 45 42.31 29.47 -37.29
N LEU A 46 42.66 28.20 -37.43
CA LEU A 46 43.98 27.69 -37.07
C LEU A 46 44.53 26.91 -38.24
N ARG A 47 45.16 27.68 -39.11
CA ARG A 47 46.04 27.26 -40.19
C ARG A 47 47.44 27.14 -39.59
N SER A 48 47.79 25.98 -39.06
CA SER A 48 49.19 25.56 -38.87
C SER A 48 49.23 24.17 -38.26
N CYS A 49 49.59 23.17 -39.07
CA CYS A 49 50.36 21.97 -38.73
C CYS A 49 50.28 21.02 -39.92
N MET A 50 51.12 21.29 -40.92
CA MET A 50 51.55 20.28 -41.89
C MET A 50 52.53 19.34 -41.17
N PRO A 51 52.49 18.04 -41.47
CA PRO A 51 53.70 17.31 -41.75
C PRO A 51 53.71 16.90 -43.23
N GLU A 52 54.92 16.89 -43.78
CA GLU A 52 55.27 16.33 -45.09
C GLU A 52 54.69 14.93 -45.26
N ILE A 53 53.96 14.73 -46.36
CA ILE A 53 53.67 13.40 -46.89
C ILE A 53 54.29 13.36 -48.28
N GLU A 54 55.22 12.41 -48.43
CA GLU A 54 55.91 12.06 -49.66
C GLU A 54 54.94 11.98 -50.85
N ALA A 55 55.36 12.58 -51.96
CA ALA A 55 54.74 12.42 -53.25
C ALA A 55 54.89 10.97 -53.73
N CYS A 56 53.94 10.11 -53.39
CA CYS A 56 53.81 8.80 -54.00
C CYS A 56 53.14 8.97 -55.38
N VAL A 57 53.95 8.86 -56.43
CA VAL A 57 53.52 8.84 -57.83
C VAL A 57 52.56 7.67 -58.05
N LEU A 58 51.31 7.97 -58.37
CA LEU A 58 50.30 6.97 -58.78
C LEU A 58 50.28 6.86 -60.32
N PRO A 59 50.28 5.63 -60.88
CA PRO A 59 50.14 5.41 -62.32
C PRO A 59 48.72 5.72 -62.83
N PRO A 60 48.55 6.06 -64.12
CA PRO A 60 47.25 6.39 -64.70
C PRO A 60 46.44 5.11 -64.95
N GLY A 61 45.31 4.93 -64.26
CA GLY A 61 44.40 3.84 -64.63
C GLY A 61 43.35 3.34 -63.63
N SER A 62 43.13 3.96 -62.46
CA SER A 62 42.12 3.46 -61.51
C SER A 62 40.83 4.29 -61.55
N PHE A 63 39.76 3.67 -62.03
CA PHE A 63 38.39 4.16 -61.97
C PHE A 63 38.03 4.60 -60.53
N MET A 64 37.81 5.90 -60.31
CA MET A 64 37.16 6.40 -59.11
C MET A 64 35.70 5.95 -59.12
N GLN A 65 35.44 4.78 -58.53
CA GLN A 65 34.08 4.40 -58.18
C GLN A 65 33.71 5.15 -56.90
N THR A 66 33.20 6.38 -57.07
CA THR A 66 32.66 7.18 -55.98
C THR A 66 31.40 6.49 -55.48
N ALA A 67 31.57 5.55 -54.56
CA ALA A 67 30.48 4.94 -53.80
C ALA A 67 29.82 6.05 -52.98
N MET A 68 28.78 6.65 -53.54
CA MET A 68 27.91 7.57 -52.85
C MET A 68 27.18 6.76 -51.77
N PHE A 69 27.75 6.69 -50.58
CA PHE A 69 27.05 6.15 -49.42
C PHE A 69 25.99 7.17 -49.01
N TRP A 70 24.77 6.94 -49.51
CA TRP A 70 23.58 7.63 -49.06
C TRP A 70 23.36 7.31 -47.58
N ARG A 71 23.96 8.12 -46.70
CA ARG A 71 23.73 8.07 -45.26
C ARG A 71 22.29 8.52 -45.02
N THR A 72 21.37 7.56 -44.95
CA THR A 72 19.98 7.77 -44.55
C THR A 72 19.91 8.24 -43.10
N ARG A 73 20.05 9.56 -42.90
CA ARG A 73 19.73 10.22 -41.62
C ARG A 73 18.21 10.32 -41.47
N ARG A 74 17.57 9.21 -41.08
CA ARG A 74 16.17 9.20 -40.63
C ARG A 74 15.99 8.34 -39.37
N ARG A 75 16.62 8.73 -38.26
CA ARG A 75 16.48 8.00 -36.97
C ARG A 75 15.97 8.81 -35.77
N ALA A 76 15.95 10.14 -35.84
CA ALA A 76 15.61 10.95 -34.65
C ALA A 76 14.10 11.08 -34.35
N ARG A 77 13.22 11.01 -35.37
CA ARG A 77 11.78 11.33 -35.17
C ARG A 77 10.91 10.17 -34.66
N GLY A 78 11.37 8.91 -34.76
CA GLY A 78 10.63 7.73 -34.30
C GLY A 78 11.05 7.22 -32.92
N GLN A 79 12.24 7.61 -32.46
CA GLN A 79 12.84 7.08 -31.23
C GLN A 79 12.04 7.46 -29.98
N THR A 80 11.59 8.71 -29.87
CA THR A 80 10.78 9.16 -28.73
C THR A 80 9.39 8.51 -28.70
N MET A 81 8.80 8.22 -29.87
CA MET A 81 7.55 7.46 -29.96
C MET A 81 7.73 6.02 -29.46
N THR A 82 8.86 5.38 -29.79
CA THR A 82 9.14 4.00 -29.34
C THR A 82 9.46 3.92 -27.86
N GLU A 83 10.17 4.92 -27.29
CA GLU A 83 10.45 4.96 -25.85
C GLU A 83 9.16 5.16 -25.05
N PHE A 84 8.28 6.07 -25.48
CA PHE A 84 6.98 6.28 -24.84
C PHE A 84 6.07 5.04 -24.96
N ALA A 85 6.06 4.39 -26.12
CA ALA A 85 5.26 3.19 -26.35
C ALA A 85 5.64 2.02 -25.43
N LEU A 86 6.88 1.97 -24.92
CA LEU A 86 7.32 0.95 -23.96
C LEU A 86 7.06 1.34 -22.50
N VAL A 87 7.14 2.63 -22.16
CA VAL A 87 6.93 3.08 -20.77
C VAL A 87 5.46 3.08 -20.37
N VAL A 88 4.54 3.47 -21.27
CA VAL A 88 3.10 3.56 -20.94
C VAL A 88 2.50 2.22 -20.50
N PRO A 89 2.72 1.09 -21.20
CA PRO A 89 2.17 -0.19 -20.77
C PRO A 89 2.67 -0.61 -19.37
N VAL A 90 3.94 -0.37 -19.08
CA VAL A 90 4.53 -0.68 -17.76
C VAL A 90 3.92 0.22 -16.68
N LEU A 91 3.78 1.52 -16.96
CA LEU A 91 3.16 2.46 -16.04
C LEU A 91 1.69 2.10 -15.74
N LEU A 92 0.91 1.76 -16.77
CA LEU A 92 -0.49 1.34 -16.60
C LEU A 92 -0.61 0.07 -15.76
N LEU A 93 0.30 -0.89 -15.97
CA LEU A 93 0.34 -2.12 -15.19
C LEU A 93 0.62 -1.82 -13.70
N LEU A 94 1.60 -0.95 -13.42
CA LEU A 94 1.89 -0.53 -12.04
C LEU A 94 0.70 0.18 -11.38
N ILE A 95 0.04 1.09 -12.09
CA ILE A 95 -1.13 1.81 -11.56
C ILE A 95 -2.27 0.84 -11.26
N MET A 96 -2.60 -0.08 -12.18
CA MET A 96 -3.66 -1.07 -11.96
C MET A 96 -3.33 -2.00 -10.79
N GLY A 97 -2.07 -2.42 -10.66
CA GLY A 97 -1.62 -3.23 -9.53
C GLY A 97 -1.77 -2.51 -8.19
N VAL A 98 -1.40 -1.23 -8.12
CA VAL A 98 -1.55 -0.41 -6.90
C VAL A 98 -3.03 -0.19 -6.57
N LEU A 99 -3.88 0.06 -7.57
CA LEU A 99 -5.32 0.25 -7.37
C LEU A 99 -5.99 -1.00 -6.81
N ASP A 100 -5.73 -2.19 -7.37
CA ASP A 100 -6.25 -3.45 -6.84
C ASP A 100 -5.73 -3.71 -5.41
N GLY A 101 -4.45 -3.45 -5.15
CA GLY A 101 -3.87 -3.56 -3.81
C GLY A 101 -4.53 -2.63 -2.78
N ALA A 102 -4.82 -1.38 -3.18
CA ALA A 102 -5.50 -0.41 -2.34
C ALA A 102 -6.94 -0.84 -2.01
N LEU A 103 -7.71 -1.32 -2.99
CA LEU A 103 -9.07 -1.81 -2.79
C LEU A 103 -9.12 -3.07 -1.91
N LEU A 104 -8.13 -3.96 -2.03
CA LEU A 104 -7.99 -5.13 -1.16
C LEU A 104 -7.73 -4.70 0.29
N MET A 105 -6.76 -3.81 0.52
CA MET A 105 -6.44 -3.32 1.87
C MET A 105 -7.60 -2.57 2.51
N PHE A 106 -8.33 -1.77 1.71
CA PHE A 106 -9.55 -1.13 2.16
C PHE A 106 -10.60 -2.15 2.61
N SER A 107 -10.82 -3.22 1.83
CA SER A 107 -11.76 -4.29 2.17
C SER A 107 -11.38 -5.01 3.47
N VAL A 108 -10.08 -5.27 3.68
CA VAL A 108 -9.56 -5.85 4.93
C VAL A 108 -9.82 -4.92 6.12
N GLY A 109 -9.59 -3.61 5.94
CA GLY A 109 -9.87 -2.60 6.96
C GLY A 109 -11.35 -2.57 7.36
N THR A 110 -12.25 -2.51 6.38
CA THR A 110 -13.71 -2.49 6.63
C THR A 110 -14.19 -3.76 7.33
N ALA A 111 -13.72 -4.94 6.92
CA ALA A 111 -14.09 -6.19 7.56
C ALA A 111 -13.61 -6.29 9.02
N ARG A 112 -12.37 -5.86 9.30
CA ARG A 112 -11.81 -5.80 10.67
C ARG A 112 -12.55 -4.80 11.54
N PHE A 113 -12.89 -3.63 10.99
CA PHE A 113 -13.69 -2.64 11.67
C PHE A 113 -15.08 -3.19 12.04
N ALA A 114 -15.77 -3.83 11.09
CA ALA A 114 -17.08 -4.45 11.33
C ALA A 114 -17.02 -5.55 12.41
N ALA A 115 -15.99 -6.41 12.39
CA ALA A 115 -15.80 -7.45 13.41
C ALA A 115 -15.54 -6.84 14.79
N ALA A 116 -14.69 -5.80 14.87
CA ALA A 116 -14.39 -5.10 16.12
C ALA A 116 -15.63 -4.41 16.70
N GLU A 117 -16.38 -3.68 15.88
CA GLU A 117 -17.59 -3.00 16.31
C GLU A 117 -18.68 -4.00 16.75
N GLY A 118 -18.85 -5.09 16.00
CA GLY A 118 -19.71 -6.21 16.41
C GLY A 118 -19.32 -6.75 17.78
N SER A 119 -18.02 -6.91 18.05
CA SER A 119 -17.55 -7.50 19.31
C SER A 119 -17.81 -6.56 20.49
N ARG A 120 -17.64 -5.25 20.28
CA ARG A 120 -17.98 -4.23 21.28
C ARG A 120 -19.46 -4.25 21.63
N VAL A 121 -20.34 -4.25 20.64
CA VAL A 121 -21.79 -4.33 20.87
C VAL A 121 -22.16 -5.65 21.56
N ALA A 122 -21.57 -6.76 21.13
CA ALA A 122 -21.78 -8.06 21.77
C ALA A 122 -21.36 -8.06 23.25
N SER A 123 -20.25 -7.39 23.59
CA SER A 123 -19.81 -7.21 24.97
C SER A 123 -20.82 -6.47 25.84
N THR A 124 -21.34 -5.36 25.31
CA THR A 124 -22.26 -4.49 26.06
C THR A 124 -23.62 -5.12 26.29
N LEU A 125 -24.13 -5.86 25.29
CA LEU A 125 -25.45 -6.51 25.37
C LEU A 125 -25.39 -7.84 26.13
N GLY A 126 -24.23 -8.49 26.14
CA GLY A 126 -23.98 -9.68 26.94
C GLY A 126 -24.95 -10.83 26.62
N ASN A 127 -25.87 -11.08 27.54
CA ASN A 127 -26.84 -12.16 27.49
C ASN A 127 -28.24 -11.73 27.01
N ALA A 128 -28.42 -10.48 26.55
CA ALA A 128 -29.69 -10.02 26.01
C ALA A 128 -30.11 -10.87 24.79
N ALA A 129 -31.40 -11.22 24.70
CA ALA A 129 -31.93 -12.10 23.65
C ALA A 129 -31.70 -11.57 22.22
N THR A 130 -31.58 -10.26 22.05
CA THR A 130 -31.36 -9.58 20.77
C THR A 130 -29.88 -9.39 20.40
N THR A 131 -28.94 -9.91 21.21
CA THR A 131 -27.50 -9.65 21.00
C THR A 131 -27.04 -10.08 19.61
N ASP A 132 -27.32 -11.32 19.22
CA ASP A 132 -26.78 -11.87 17.97
C ASP A 132 -27.42 -11.23 16.73
N THR A 133 -28.71 -10.91 16.80
CA THR A 133 -29.40 -10.23 15.71
C THR A 133 -28.87 -8.81 15.51
N GLN A 134 -28.65 -8.07 16.60
CA GLN A 134 -28.09 -6.71 16.54
C GLN A 134 -26.64 -6.72 16.04
N VAL A 135 -25.83 -7.68 16.48
CA VAL A 135 -24.44 -7.84 16.03
C VAL A 135 -24.37 -8.12 14.53
N VAL A 136 -25.18 -9.06 14.02
CA VAL A 136 -25.18 -9.39 12.58
C VAL A 136 -25.75 -8.24 11.74
N GLN A 137 -26.78 -7.54 12.23
CA GLN A 137 -27.32 -6.34 11.57
C GLN A 137 -26.26 -5.24 11.45
N LEU A 138 -25.55 -4.95 12.54
CA LEU A 138 -24.47 -3.96 12.55
C LEU A 138 -23.34 -4.32 11.57
N ILE A 139 -22.95 -5.60 11.52
CA ILE A 139 -21.94 -6.06 10.57
C ILE A 139 -22.43 -5.90 9.13
N ARG A 140 -23.70 -6.23 8.86
CA ARG A 140 -24.32 -6.02 7.54
C ARG A 140 -24.29 -4.55 7.13
N ASP A 141 -24.69 -3.65 8.03
CA ASP A 141 -24.78 -2.23 7.72
C ASP A 141 -23.39 -1.67 7.38
N ASN A 142 -22.36 -2.02 8.15
CA ASN A 142 -20.98 -1.59 7.88
C ASN A 142 -20.44 -2.14 6.56
N VAL A 143 -20.63 -3.43 6.28
CA VAL A 143 -20.06 -4.08 5.09
C VAL A 143 -20.82 -3.70 3.81
N SER A 144 -22.13 -3.51 3.89
CA SER A 144 -22.96 -3.21 2.70
C SER A 144 -22.67 -1.84 2.07
N THR A 145 -21.98 -0.95 2.79
CA THR A 145 -21.57 0.38 2.29
C THR A 145 -20.64 0.28 1.08
N THR A 146 -19.75 -0.70 1.05
CA THR A 146 -18.72 -0.84 0.01
C THR A 146 -18.85 -2.21 -0.65
N ARG A 147 -19.48 -2.28 -1.82
CA ARG A 147 -19.71 -3.51 -2.61
C ARG A 147 -18.43 -4.14 -3.21
N LEU A 148 -17.31 -3.97 -2.52
CA LEU A 148 -15.98 -4.41 -2.94
C LEU A 148 -15.73 -5.88 -2.63
N PHE A 149 -16.33 -6.39 -1.55
CA PHE A 149 -16.25 -7.78 -1.12
C PHE A 149 -17.63 -8.30 -0.72
N THR A 150 -17.75 -9.62 -0.63
CA THR A 150 -18.98 -10.30 -0.22
C THR A 150 -18.74 -11.09 1.05
N VAL A 151 -19.54 -10.88 2.08
CA VAL A 151 -19.50 -11.68 3.32
C VAL A 151 -20.30 -12.96 3.10
N THR A 152 -19.70 -14.10 3.40
CA THR A 152 -20.32 -15.42 3.26
C THR A 152 -21.02 -15.84 4.55
N GLU A 153 -20.37 -15.62 5.68
CA GLU A 153 -20.88 -16.01 7.01
C GLU A 153 -20.28 -15.12 8.10
N VAL A 154 -21.02 -14.98 9.20
CA VAL A 154 -20.59 -14.31 10.43
C VAL A 154 -20.67 -15.34 11.54
N ASP A 155 -19.54 -15.58 12.20
CA ASP A 155 -19.45 -16.52 13.31
C ASP A 155 -19.42 -15.77 14.63
N VAL A 156 -20.21 -16.24 15.59
CA VAL A 156 -20.22 -15.76 16.98
C VAL A 156 -19.94 -16.96 17.87
N TYR A 157 -18.86 -16.90 18.64
CA TYR A 157 -18.39 -18.07 19.39
C TYR A 157 -17.80 -17.70 20.75
N LYS A 158 -17.78 -18.68 21.65
CA LYS A 158 -17.14 -18.56 22.95
C LYS A 158 -15.63 -18.77 22.82
N LEU A 159 -14.84 -18.00 23.56
CA LEU A 159 -13.44 -18.32 23.81
C LEU A 159 -13.24 -18.72 25.27
N ASN A 160 -12.46 -19.78 25.46
CA ASN A 160 -12.00 -20.22 26.77
C ASN A 160 -10.63 -19.59 27.05
N GLN A 161 -10.46 -19.04 28.25
CA GLN A 161 -9.19 -18.49 28.73
C GLN A 161 -8.46 -19.55 29.56
N ASP A 162 -7.23 -19.89 29.16
CA ASP A 162 -6.37 -20.77 29.94
C ASP A 162 -5.69 -20.04 31.12
N GLY A 163 -4.99 -20.78 31.98
CA GLY A 163 -4.27 -20.22 33.13
C GLY A 163 -3.14 -19.25 32.77
N ASN A 164 -2.70 -19.23 31.51
CA ASN A 164 -1.68 -18.32 30.97
C ASN A 164 -2.29 -17.09 30.29
N GLY A 165 -3.63 -16.99 30.27
CA GLY A 165 -4.36 -15.89 29.67
C GLY A 165 -4.54 -16.00 28.15
N ASN A 166 -4.15 -17.12 27.53
CA ASN A 166 -4.37 -17.37 26.12
C ASN A 166 -5.83 -17.80 25.86
N LEU A 167 -6.37 -17.35 24.74
CA LEU A 167 -7.78 -17.50 24.38
C LEU A 167 -7.91 -18.48 23.22
N THR A 168 -8.68 -19.55 23.44
CA THR A 168 -8.93 -20.57 22.42
C THR A 168 -10.43 -20.67 22.12
N PRO A 169 -10.85 -20.64 20.84
CA PRO A 169 -12.25 -20.86 20.47
C PRO A 169 -12.76 -22.21 20.97
N ASP A 170 -13.96 -22.23 21.54
CA ASP A 170 -14.65 -23.45 21.94
C ASP A 170 -15.49 -24.00 20.78
N PRO A 171 -15.19 -25.20 20.24
CA PRO A 171 -15.91 -25.75 19.11
C PRO A 171 -17.37 -26.13 19.44
N THR A 172 -17.75 -26.29 20.70
CA THR A 172 -19.14 -26.61 21.07
C THR A 172 -20.05 -25.39 21.07
N TYR A 173 -19.48 -24.21 21.34
CA TYR A 173 -20.20 -22.95 21.46
C TYR A 173 -19.90 -22.04 20.27
N PHE A 174 -20.29 -22.51 19.08
CA PHE A 174 -20.01 -21.86 17.81
C PHE A 174 -21.29 -21.63 17.02
N ASN A 175 -21.72 -20.37 16.92
CA ASN A 175 -22.91 -19.99 16.16
C ASN A 175 -22.47 -19.46 14.79
N ARG A 176 -23.15 -19.92 13.75
CA ARG A 176 -22.93 -19.45 12.38
C ARG A 176 -24.17 -18.76 11.87
N TYR A 177 -24.00 -17.55 11.37
CA TYR A 177 -25.08 -16.74 10.79
C TYR A 177 -24.75 -16.39 9.36
N ALA A 178 -25.76 -16.47 8.50
CA ALA A 178 -25.69 -15.81 7.21
C ALA A 178 -25.80 -14.29 7.43
N LEU A 179 -25.37 -13.51 6.44
CA LEU A 179 -25.38 -12.04 6.54
C LEU A 179 -26.79 -11.48 6.75
N ASP A 180 -27.83 -12.21 6.34
CA ASP A 180 -29.25 -11.92 6.54
C ASP A 180 -29.73 -12.11 8.00
N GLY A 181 -28.86 -12.60 8.89
CA GLY A 181 -29.18 -12.86 10.29
C GLY A 181 -29.79 -14.24 10.53
N THR A 182 -29.99 -15.03 9.47
CA THR A 182 -30.53 -16.38 9.58
C THR A 182 -29.46 -17.30 10.16
N PRO A 183 -29.75 -18.06 11.24
CA PRO A 183 -28.81 -19.04 11.77
C PRO A 183 -28.62 -20.19 10.76
N MET A 184 -27.36 -20.50 10.46
CA MET A 184 -26.99 -21.62 9.57
C MET A 184 -26.93 -22.95 10.32
N THR A 185 -27.11 -22.94 11.64
CA THR A 185 -27.15 -24.13 12.50
C THR A 185 -28.34 -24.00 13.45
N SER A 186 -29.20 -25.02 13.47
CA SER A 186 -30.40 -25.07 14.31
C SER A 186 -30.46 -26.41 15.06
N PRO A 187 -30.58 -26.41 16.40
CA PRO A 187 -30.62 -25.24 17.28
C PRO A 187 -29.28 -24.50 17.32
N VAL A 188 -29.33 -23.20 17.67
CA VAL A 188 -28.13 -22.38 17.87
C VAL A 188 -27.35 -22.93 19.07
N PRO A 189 -26.07 -23.35 18.93
CA PRO A 189 -25.34 -24.02 20.01
C PRO A 189 -25.07 -23.16 21.25
N TRP A 190 -24.88 -21.85 21.07
CA TRP A 190 -24.57 -20.90 22.14
C TRP A 190 -25.50 -19.67 22.13
N PRO A 191 -26.79 -19.83 22.47
CA PRO A 191 -27.73 -18.72 22.46
C PRO A 191 -27.34 -17.64 23.49
N PRO A 192 -27.70 -16.35 23.28
CA PRO A 192 -27.33 -15.26 24.18
C PRO A 192 -27.70 -15.51 25.65
N ALA A 193 -28.84 -16.15 25.91
CA ALA A 193 -29.30 -16.44 27.28
C ALA A 193 -28.37 -17.38 28.08
N GLN A 194 -27.51 -18.17 27.41
CA GLN A 194 -26.54 -19.06 28.07
C GLN A 194 -25.20 -18.38 28.39
N ARG A 195 -25.00 -17.13 27.97
CA ARG A 195 -23.74 -16.40 28.15
C ARG A 195 -23.55 -15.99 29.61
N ASN A 196 -22.36 -16.27 30.15
CA ASN A 196 -22.01 -15.81 31.48
C ASN A 196 -21.57 -14.34 31.45
N VAL A 197 -22.32 -13.49 32.15
CA VAL A 197 -22.05 -12.05 32.33
C VAL A 197 -21.82 -11.71 33.80
N GLY A 198 -21.43 -12.68 34.62
CA GLY A 198 -21.10 -12.48 36.02
C GLY A 198 -19.79 -11.71 36.22
N ASN A 199 -19.72 -10.90 37.28
CA ASN A 199 -18.50 -10.19 37.64
C ASN A 199 -17.37 -11.18 37.98
N GLY A 200 -16.24 -11.07 37.29
CA GLY A 200 -15.07 -11.95 37.46
C GLY A 200 -15.19 -13.33 36.79
N THR A 201 -16.39 -13.72 36.32
CA THR A 201 -16.62 -15.00 35.63
C THR A 201 -17.15 -14.84 34.21
N SER A 202 -17.13 -13.62 33.67
CA SER A 202 -17.70 -13.34 32.35
C SER A 202 -16.97 -14.11 31.23
N ASP A 203 -17.73 -14.55 30.24
CA ASP A 203 -17.19 -15.27 29.08
C ASP A 203 -16.47 -14.30 28.12
N PHE A 204 -15.59 -14.84 27.28
CA PHE A 204 -15.08 -14.12 26.10
C PHE A 204 -15.94 -14.47 24.88
N ILE A 205 -16.31 -13.43 24.14
CA ILE A 205 -17.01 -13.55 22.87
C ILE A 205 -16.06 -13.22 21.73
N GLY A 206 -16.10 -14.07 20.71
CA GLY A 206 -15.37 -13.93 19.47
C GLY A 206 -16.33 -13.72 18.32
N ILE A 207 -15.94 -12.83 17.42
CA ILE A 207 -16.64 -12.58 16.17
C ILE A 207 -15.67 -12.78 15.03
N THR A 208 -16.06 -13.63 14.09
CA THR A 208 -15.35 -13.82 12.83
C THR A 208 -16.25 -13.44 11.68
N VAL A 209 -15.80 -12.53 10.82
CA VAL A 209 -16.47 -12.21 9.57
C VAL A 209 -15.71 -12.91 8.45
N ASN A 210 -16.35 -13.88 7.80
CA ASN A 210 -15.80 -14.60 6.65
C ASN A 210 -16.22 -13.89 5.37
N TYR A 211 -15.24 -13.48 4.56
CA TYR A 211 -15.50 -12.73 3.35
C TYR A 211 -14.62 -13.14 2.18
N THR A 212 -15.16 -12.88 0.98
CA THR A 212 -14.50 -13.15 -0.29
C THR A 212 -14.31 -11.84 -1.05
N TYR A 213 -13.06 -11.56 -1.39
CA TYR A 213 -12.68 -10.42 -2.22
C TYR A 213 -12.48 -10.86 -3.67
N THR A 214 -13.03 -10.08 -4.60
CA THR A 214 -12.90 -10.30 -6.05
C THR A 214 -12.12 -9.12 -6.65
N TRP A 215 -11.06 -9.43 -7.41
CA TRP A 215 -10.23 -8.42 -8.08
C TRP A 215 -11.08 -7.56 -9.02
N LYS A 216 -11.00 -6.23 -8.86
CA LYS A 216 -11.89 -5.30 -9.59
C LYS A 216 -11.24 -4.73 -10.84
N ALA A 217 -9.93 -4.46 -10.83
CA ALA A 217 -9.22 -3.93 -11.99
C ALA A 217 -8.86 -5.01 -13.02
N GLY A 218 -9.15 -6.28 -12.75
CA GLY A 218 -8.99 -7.38 -13.70
C GLY A 218 -7.55 -7.87 -13.87
N PHE A 219 -6.54 -7.07 -13.48
CA PHE A 219 -5.13 -7.42 -13.61
C PHE A 219 -4.79 -8.72 -12.85
N PHE A 220 -5.31 -8.86 -11.64
CA PHE A 220 -5.13 -10.06 -10.82
C PHE A 220 -6.30 -11.05 -10.90
N ALA A 221 -7.29 -10.82 -11.77
CA ALA A 221 -8.44 -11.73 -11.90
C ALA A 221 -8.07 -13.20 -12.18
N PRO A 222 -7.00 -13.53 -12.94
CA PRO A 222 -6.57 -14.92 -13.13
C PRO A 222 -6.13 -15.64 -11.85
N LEU A 223 -5.79 -14.91 -10.78
CA LEU A 223 -5.44 -15.50 -9.48
C LEU A 223 -6.65 -16.03 -8.71
N GLY A 224 -7.86 -15.76 -9.19
CA GLY A 224 -9.10 -16.14 -8.53
C GLY A 224 -9.43 -15.27 -7.30
N PRO A 225 -10.62 -15.45 -6.71
CA PRO A 225 -11.04 -14.69 -5.55
C PRO A 225 -10.25 -15.07 -4.29
N ILE A 226 -9.97 -14.08 -3.44
CA ILE A 226 -9.30 -14.31 -2.15
C ILE A 226 -10.36 -14.49 -1.07
N ARG A 227 -10.27 -15.59 -0.34
CA ARG A 227 -11.07 -15.84 0.86
C ARG A 227 -10.23 -15.52 2.09
N THR A 228 -10.77 -14.69 2.97
CA THR A 228 -10.08 -14.24 4.18
C THR A 228 -11.10 -13.96 5.26
N THR A 229 -10.61 -13.88 6.50
CA THR A 229 -11.43 -13.71 7.68
C THR A 229 -10.96 -12.50 8.47
N ALA A 230 -11.89 -11.82 9.12
CA ALA A 230 -11.60 -10.76 10.08
C ALA A 230 -12.08 -11.19 11.45
N VAL A 231 -11.18 -11.22 12.41
CA VAL A 231 -11.44 -11.71 13.77
C VAL A 231 -11.33 -10.58 14.78
N SER A 232 -12.25 -10.55 15.73
CA SER A 232 -12.18 -9.72 16.92
C SER A 232 -12.74 -10.48 18.11
N TYR A 233 -12.17 -10.29 19.29
CA TYR A 233 -12.65 -10.91 20.52
C TYR A 233 -12.58 -9.92 21.67
N VAL A 234 -13.50 -10.05 22.60
CA VAL A 234 -13.59 -9.20 23.79
C VAL A 234 -14.26 -9.98 24.93
N ARG A 235 -13.96 -9.58 26.16
CA ARG A 235 -14.65 -10.11 27.34
C ARG A 235 -16.02 -9.45 27.47
N LEU A 236 -17.05 -10.22 27.81
CA LEU A 236 -18.39 -9.66 28.05
C LEU A 236 -18.41 -8.75 29.28
N GLU A 237 -19.13 -7.63 29.18
CA GLU A 237 -19.32 -6.71 30.30
C GLU A 237 -20.21 -7.33 31.38
N PRO A 238 -19.87 -7.18 32.66
CA PRO A 238 -20.71 -7.63 33.74
C PRO A 238 -22.01 -6.81 33.80
N GLN A 239 -23.14 -7.50 33.83
CA GLN A 239 -24.46 -6.85 33.94
C GLN A 239 -24.81 -6.72 35.42
N SER A 240 -24.90 -5.49 35.93
CA SER A 240 -25.48 -5.22 37.25
C SER A 240 -27.00 -5.28 37.10
N TYR A 241 -27.61 -6.38 37.53
CA TYR A 241 -29.06 -6.49 37.66
C TYR A 241 -29.54 -5.83 38.96
#